data_AF-A0A931SBT6-F1
#
_entry.id   AF-A0A931SBT6-F1
#
_cell.length_a   1.000
_cell.length_b   1.000
_cell.length_c   1.000
_cell.angle_alpha   90.00
_cell.angle_beta   90.00
_cell.angle_gamma   90.00
#
_symmetry.space_group_name_H-M   'P 1'
#
loop_
_entity.id
_entity.type
_entity.pdbx_description
1 polymer ?
#
loop_
_entity_poly.entity_id
_entity_poly.type
_entity_poly.pdbx_seq_one_letter_code
_entity_poly.pdbx_strand_id
1 'polypeptide(L)'
;MPQNLITSVKTEIDRLKKEIGQRISELASLKDGLIKHQRAYRLLAGGDTKAQRPGKKRGRARRTTPANWDSMLDQLPSRFTVGDLARQAGARRKTSGYVRQVAVRWAKQGKTKRVERGKYQKVQQGKSRATAASQRNK
;
A
#
# COMPACT_ATOMS: atom_id res chain seq x y z
N MET A 1 52.58 30.57 53.36
CA MET A 1 51.47 31.35 52.75
C MET A 1 50.89 30.79 51.45
N PRO A 2 51.57 30.04 50.55
CA PRO A 2 50.94 29.57 49.29
C PRO A 2 49.99 28.36 49.45
N GLN A 3 50.18 27.53 50.48
CA GLN A 3 49.34 26.33 50.72
C GLN A 3 47.84 26.65 50.92
N ASN A 4 47.53 27.80 51.52
CA ASN A 4 46.17 28.22 51.85
C ASN A 4 45.41 28.71 50.60
N LEU A 5 46.11 29.29 49.63
CA LEU A 5 45.53 29.70 48.34
C LEU A 5 45.20 28.48 47.48
N ILE A 6 46.10 27.50 47.41
CA ILE A 6 45.89 26.27 46.63
C ILE A 6 44.67 25.49 47.15
N THR A 7 44.53 25.38 48.47
CA THR A 7 43.39 24.71 49.09
C THR A 7 42.09 25.48 48.87
N SER A 8 42.09 26.81 49.02
CA SER A 8 40.93 27.66 48.71
C SER A 8 40.46 27.51 47.26
N VAL A 9 41.38 27.56 46.29
CA VAL A 9 41.05 27.39 44.86
C VAL A 9 40.50 25.99 44.59
N LYS A 10 41.06 24.94 45.22
CA LYS A 10 40.55 23.57 45.10
C LYS A 10 39.13 23.44 45.63
N THR A 11 38.81 24.05 46.77
CA THR A 11 37.44 24.04 47.31
C THR A 11 36.44 24.74 46.40
N GLU A 12 36.85 25.84 45.75
CA GLU A 12 35.98 26.55 44.81
C GLU A 12 35.75 25.75 43.53
N ILE A 13 36.79 25.06 43.01
CA ILE A 13 36.66 24.13 41.89
C ILE A 13 35.65 23.02 42.22
N ASP A 14 35.74 22.42 43.40
CA ASP A 14 34.84 21.34 43.81
C ASP A 14 33.40 21.84 44.03
N ARG A 15 33.24 23.07 44.52
CA ARG A 15 31.93 23.75 44.60
C ARG A 15 31.32 23.95 43.21
N LEU A 16 32.08 24.52 42.28
CA LEU A 16 31.63 24.75 40.90
C LEU A 16 31.27 23.44 40.19
N LYS A 17 32.04 22.37 40.40
CA LYS A 17 31.71 21.03 39.85
C LYS A 17 30.37 20.52 40.36
N LYS A 18 30.07 20.69 41.66
CA LYS A 18 28.77 20.30 42.23
C LYS A 18 27.63 21.13 41.63
N GLU A 19 27.83 22.43 41.47
CA GLU A 19 26.81 23.31 40.87
C GLU A 19 26.57 22.96 39.40
N ILE A 20 27.62 22.66 38.63
CA ILE A 20 27.50 22.15 37.26
C ILE A 20 26.69 20.86 37.24
N GLY A 21 26.98 19.92 38.16
CA GLY A 21 26.22 18.68 38.28
C GLY A 21 24.73 18.91 38.54
N GLN A 22 24.40 19.80 39.50
CA GLN A 22 23.01 20.17 39.81
C GLN A 22 22.29 20.78 38.60
N ARG A 23 22.92 21.75 37.93
CA ARG A 23 22.36 22.39 36.73
C ARG A 23 22.16 21.40 35.58
N ILE A 24 23.03 20.40 35.42
CA ILE A 24 22.84 19.34 34.41
C ILE A 24 21.60 18.50 34.74
N SER A 25 21.41 18.12 36.00
CA SER A 25 20.22 17.36 36.44
C SER A 25 18.93 18.18 36.27
N GLU A 26 18.96 19.48 36.58
CA GLU A 26 17.84 20.39 36.35
C GLU A 26 17.50 20.52 34.86
N LEU A 27 18.51 20.69 34.00
CA LEU A 27 18.31 20.73 32.55
C LEU A 27 17.74 19.43 32.00
N ALA A 28 18.14 18.28 32.55
CA ALA A 28 17.56 16.98 32.18
C ALA A 28 16.07 16.91 32.56
N SER A 29 15.73 17.30 33.80
CA SER A 29 14.35 17.34 34.29
C SER A 29 13.46 18.27 33.47
N LEU A 30 13.96 19.48 33.14
CA LEU A 30 13.24 20.44 32.30
C LEU A 30 13.03 19.92 30.88
N LYS A 31 14.03 19.24 30.29
CA LYS A 31 13.88 18.60 28.97
C LYS A 31 12.80 17.51 28.99
N ASP A 32 12.78 16.68 30.03
CA ASP A 32 11.75 15.65 30.20
C ASP A 32 10.36 16.26 30.36
N GLY A 33 10.24 17.33 31.13
CA GLY A 33 9.00 18.12 31.25
C GLY A 33 8.54 18.66 29.91
N LEU A 34 9.44 19.27 29.13
CA LEU A 34 9.14 19.80 27.80
C LEU A 34 8.66 18.70 26.84
N ILE A 35 9.29 17.52 26.84
CA ILE A 35 8.84 16.38 26.02
C ILE A 35 7.43 15.94 26.42
N LYS A 36 7.14 15.85 27.73
CA LYS A 36 5.80 15.48 28.23
C LYS A 36 4.74 16.50 27.80
N HIS A 37 5.02 17.79 27.95
CA HIS A 37 4.09 18.85 27.55
C HIS A 37 3.92 18.93 26.04
N GLN A 38 4.97 18.73 25.24
CA GLN A 38 4.86 18.65 23.78
C GLN A 38 4.01 17.45 23.32
N ARG A 39 4.13 16.30 23.99
CA ARG A 39 3.27 15.13 23.73
C ARG A 39 1.82 15.42 24.10
N ALA A 40 1.57 15.99 25.28
CA ALA A 40 0.23 16.38 25.71
C ALA A 40 -0.39 17.41 24.75
N TYR A 41 0.38 18.42 24.33
CA TYR A 41 -0.06 19.39 23.33
C TYR A 41 -0.38 18.72 21.99
N ARG A 42 0.45 17.79 21.51
CA ARG A 42 0.18 17.04 20.27
C ARG A 42 -1.12 16.23 20.36
N LEU A 43 -1.37 15.58 21.50
CA LEU A 43 -2.60 14.82 21.74
C LEU A 43 -3.83 15.73 21.75
N LEU A 44 -3.76 16.87 22.45
CA LEU A 44 -4.86 17.83 22.58
C LEU A 44 -5.11 18.62 21.28
N ALA A 45 -4.06 18.95 20.53
CA ALA A 45 -4.14 19.63 19.24
C ALA A 45 -4.55 18.70 18.08
N GLY A 46 -4.92 17.44 18.36
CA GLY A 46 -5.35 16.46 17.35
C GLY A 46 -4.23 15.91 16.46
N GLY A 47 -2.97 16.11 16.84
CA GLY A 47 -1.78 15.70 16.09
C GLY A 47 -1.53 14.19 16.01
N ASP A 48 -2.31 13.38 16.73
CA ASP A 48 -2.33 11.91 16.60
C ASP A 48 -3.42 11.40 15.63
N THR A 49 -4.12 12.30 14.93
CA THR A 49 -4.79 11.90 13.69
C THR A 49 -3.78 11.87 12.54
N LYS A 50 -3.14 10.70 12.43
CA LYS A 50 -2.33 10.21 11.30
C LYS A 50 -0.85 10.63 11.33
N ALA A 51 -0.01 9.64 11.62
CA ALA A 51 1.23 9.44 10.88
C ALA A 51 0.90 9.26 9.39
N GLN A 52 0.55 10.35 8.71
CA GLN A 52 0.45 10.41 7.27
C GLN A 52 1.89 10.42 6.79
N ARG A 53 2.48 9.21 6.67
CA ARG A 53 3.58 9.00 5.71
C ARG A 53 3.24 9.84 4.49
N PRO A 54 4.17 10.59 3.89
CA PRO A 54 3.92 11.21 2.60
C PRO A 54 3.69 10.08 1.61
N GLY A 55 2.44 9.61 1.55
CA GLY A 55 1.91 8.81 0.50
C GLY A 55 2.03 9.73 -0.68
N LYS A 56 3.14 9.57 -1.41
CA LYS A 56 3.40 10.12 -2.73
C LYS A 56 2.04 10.34 -3.36
N LYS A 57 1.60 11.60 -3.45
CA LYS A 57 0.35 11.95 -4.13
C LYS A 57 0.52 11.30 -5.49
N ARG A 58 -0.05 10.10 -5.67
CA ARG A 58 -0.12 9.46 -6.97
C ARG A 58 -1.09 10.37 -7.66
N GLY A 59 -0.55 11.37 -8.36
CA GLY A 59 -1.30 12.28 -9.19
C GLY A 59 -2.31 11.41 -9.88
N ARG A 60 -3.59 11.68 -9.60
CA ARG A 60 -4.71 10.83 -10.00
C ARG A 60 -4.52 10.64 -11.49
N ALA A 61 -3.99 9.48 -11.88
CA ALA A 61 -3.59 9.25 -13.27
C ALA A 61 -4.84 9.55 -14.07
N ARG A 62 -4.75 10.53 -14.99
CA ARG A 62 -5.83 10.91 -15.89
C ARG A 62 -6.50 9.62 -16.30
N ARG A 63 -7.78 9.45 -15.92
CA ARG A 63 -8.53 8.23 -16.18
C ARG A 63 -8.45 7.99 -17.68
N THR A 64 -7.50 7.17 -18.11
CA THR A 64 -7.44 6.67 -19.47
C THR A 64 -8.76 5.99 -19.67
N THR A 65 -9.51 6.40 -20.68
CA THR A 65 -10.81 5.84 -21.06
C THR A 65 -10.79 4.34 -20.78
N PRO A 66 -11.68 3.83 -19.90
CA PRO A 66 -11.72 2.41 -19.59
C PRO A 66 -11.77 1.65 -20.92
N ALA A 67 -10.81 0.75 -21.16
CA ALA A 67 -10.90 -0.13 -22.31
C ALA A 67 -12.26 -0.84 -22.23
N ASN A 68 -13.05 -0.78 -23.30
CA ASN A 68 -14.35 -1.42 -23.34
C ASN A 68 -14.14 -2.93 -23.48
N TRP A 69 -13.93 -3.58 -22.34
CA TRP A 69 -13.63 -5.00 -22.26
C TRP A 69 -14.75 -5.83 -22.88
N ASP A 70 -16.01 -5.45 -22.71
CA ASP A 70 -17.13 -6.22 -23.24
C ASP A 70 -17.13 -6.25 -24.78
N SER A 71 -16.93 -5.11 -25.45
CA SER A 71 -16.77 -5.10 -26.92
C SER A 71 -15.52 -5.85 -27.39
N MET A 72 -14.46 -5.88 -26.57
CA MET A 72 -13.27 -6.69 -26.88
C MET A 72 -13.54 -8.18 -26.74
N LEU A 73 -14.41 -8.58 -25.82
CA LEU A 73 -14.82 -9.97 -25.70
C LEU A 73 -15.48 -10.41 -27.00
N ASP A 74 -16.33 -9.60 -27.62
CA ASP A 74 -17.00 -9.95 -28.88
C ASP A 74 -16.02 -10.19 -30.04
N GLN A 75 -14.95 -9.41 -30.11
CA GLN A 75 -13.92 -9.51 -31.16
C GLN A 75 -12.98 -10.72 -31.00
N LEU A 76 -12.94 -11.37 -29.83
CA LEU A 76 -12.07 -12.52 -29.61
C LEU A 76 -12.59 -13.79 -30.32
N PRO A 77 -11.70 -14.74 -30.65
CA PRO A 77 -12.14 -16.05 -31.11
C PRO A 77 -12.93 -16.79 -30.01
N SER A 78 -13.75 -17.77 -30.41
CA SER A 78 -14.53 -18.60 -29.47
C SER A 78 -13.67 -19.29 -28.40
N ARG A 79 -12.40 -19.58 -28.73
CA ARG A 79 -11.36 -20.04 -27.81
C ARG A 79 -10.20 -19.06 -27.89
N PHE A 80 -9.80 -18.48 -26.76
CA PHE A 80 -8.74 -17.49 -26.71
C PHE A 80 -7.84 -17.68 -25.48
N THR A 81 -6.61 -17.19 -25.58
CA THR A 81 -5.63 -17.19 -24.49
C THR A 81 -5.50 -15.79 -23.87
N VAL A 82 -4.87 -15.71 -22.70
CA VAL A 82 -4.50 -14.42 -22.08
C VAL A 82 -3.58 -13.61 -23.02
N GLY A 83 -2.77 -14.28 -23.84
CA GLY A 83 -1.92 -13.64 -24.83
C GLY A 83 -2.72 -12.97 -25.95
N ASP A 84 -3.76 -13.64 -26.45
CA ASP A 84 -4.64 -13.08 -27.49
C ASP A 84 -5.41 -11.86 -26.97
N LEU A 85 -5.88 -11.94 -25.72
CA LEU A 85 -6.54 -10.82 -25.05
C LEU A 85 -5.57 -9.64 -24.83
N ALA A 86 -4.31 -9.91 -24.48
CA ALA A 86 -3.29 -8.88 -24.30
C ALA A 86 -2.90 -8.21 -25.63
N ARG A 87 -2.86 -8.97 -26.74
CA ARG A 87 -2.64 -8.43 -28.09
C ARG A 87 -3.79 -7.50 -28.50
N GLN A 88 -5.03 -7.95 -28.29
CA GLN A 88 -6.22 -7.14 -28.60
C GLN A 88 -6.34 -5.90 -27.71
N ALA A 89 -5.90 -5.97 -26.45
CA ALA A 89 -5.89 -4.84 -25.51
C ALA A 89 -4.89 -3.72 -25.85
N GLY A 90 -4.06 -3.94 -26.89
CA GLY A 90 -2.98 -3.05 -27.25
C GLY A 90 -1.81 -3.22 -26.28
N ALA A 91 -0.68 -3.68 -26.82
CA ALA A 91 0.56 -4.01 -26.11
C ALA A 91 1.14 -2.89 -25.21
N ARG A 92 0.62 -1.66 -25.28
CA ARG A 92 1.16 -0.49 -24.58
C ARG A 92 0.33 0.03 -23.41
N ARG A 93 -0.88 -0.48 -23.13
CA ARG A 93 -1.78 0.17 -22.15
C ARG A 93 -2.05 -0.60 -20.87
N LYS A 94 -1.92 -1.93 -20.83
CA LYS A 94 -2.32 -2.74 -19.66
C LYS A 94 -1.34 -3.88 -19.41
N THR A 95 -1.01 -4.10 -18.13
CA THR A 95 -0.12 -5.18 -17.71
C THR A 95 -0.81 -6.55 -17.88
N SER A 96 -0.03 -7.59 -18.15
CA SER A 96 -0.51 -8.98 -18.27
C SER A 96 -1.36 -9.41 -17.05
N GLY A 97 -0.99 -8.94 -15.85
CA GLY A 97 -1.76 -9.18 -14.62
C GLY A 97 -3.18 -8.58 -14.66
N TYR A 98 -3.34 -7.37 -15.21
CA TYR A 98 -4.66 -6.73 -15.34
C TYR A 98 -5.55 -7.48 -16.35
N VAL A 99 -4.96 -7.91 -17.47
CA VAL A 99 -5.65 -8.72 -18.49
C VAL A 99 -6.16 -10.04 -17.90
N ARG A 100 -5.33 -10.70 -17.08
CA ARG A 100 -5.74 -11.92 -16.35
C ARG A 100 -6.91 -11.66 -15.41
N GLN A 101 -6.93 -10.52 -14.70
CA GLN A 101 -8.05 -10.16 -13.81
C GLN A 101 -9.36 -9.98 -14.60
N VAL A 102 -9.32 -9.38 -15.78
CA VAL A 102 -10.50 -9.25 -16.65
C VAL A 102 -11.01 -10.63 -17.08
N ALA A 103 -10.13 -11.52 -17.53
CA ALA A 103 -10.54 -12.87 -17.93
C ALA A 103 -11.15 -13.66 -16.76
N VAL A 104 -10.62 -13.51 -15.54
CA VAL A 104 -11.22 -14.09 -14.31
C VAL A 104 -12.59 -13.49 -14.01
N ARG A 105 -12.77 -12.18 -14.21
CA ARG A 105 -14.08 -11.52 -14.03
C ARG A 105 -15.11 -12.04 -15.04
N TRP A 106 -14.75 -12.23 -16.30
CA TRP A 106 -15.64 -12.83 -17.29
C TRP A 106 -16.01 -14.28 -16.96
N ALA A 107 -15.07 -15.05 -16.42
CA ALA A 107 -15.35 -16.40 -15.95
C ALA A 107 -16.34 -16.39 -14.77
N LYS A 108 -16.19 -15.46 -13.82
CA LYS A 108 -17.16 -15.27 -12.72
C LYS A 108 -18.53 -14.81 -13.21
N GLN A 109 -18.57 -14.00 -14.27
CA GLN A 109 -19.82 -13.50 -14.88
C GLN A 109 -20.50 -14.53 -15.80
N GLY A 110 -19.92 -15.71 -16.01
CA GLY A 110 -20.47 -16.73 -16.90
C GLY A 110 -20.35 -16.40 -18.40
N LYS A 111 -19.65 -15.33 -18.77
CA LYS A 111 -19.40 -14.94 -20.17
C LYS A 111 -18.36 -15.86 -20.83
N THR A 112 -17.42 -16.39 -20.04
CA THR A 112 -16.38 -17.32 -20.51
C THR A 112 -16.23 -18.50 -19.56
N LYS A 113 -15.80 -19.64 -20.08
CA LYS A 113 -15.42 -20.83 -19.30
C LYS A 113 -13.91 -20.98 -19.36
N ARG A 114 -13.28 -21.19 -18.21
CA ARG A 114 -11.86 -21.53 -18.15
C ARG A 114 -11.71 -23.00 -18.51
N VAL A 115 -10.99 -23.28 -19.59
CA VAL A 115 -10.72 -24.65 -20.05
C VAL A 115 -9.43 -25.17 -19.39
N GLU A 116 -8.39 -24.33 -19.36
CA GLU A 116 -7.09 -24.65 -18.74
C GLU A 116 -6.44 -23.40 -18.13
N ARG A 117 -5.23 -23.52 -17.57
CA ARG A 117 -4.45 -22.38 -17.10
C ARG A 117 -4.14 -21.43 -18.27
N GLY A 118 -4.80 -20.28 -18.28
CA GLY A 118 -4.57 -19.23 -19.28
C GLY A 118 -5.36 -19.39 -20.58
N LYS A 119 -6.23 -20.40 -20.69
CA LYS A 119 -7.10 -20.65 -21.85
C LYS A 119 -8.56 -20.49 -21.46
N TYR A 120 -9.29 -19.69 -22.23
CA TYR A 120 -10.70 -19.37 -22.00
C TYR A 120 -11.51 -19.67 -23.27
N GLN A 121 -12.75 -20.08 -23.08
CA GLN A 121 -13.73 -20.31 -24.14
C GLN A 121 -14.93 -19.41 -23.89
N LYS A 122 -15.43 -18.72 -24.91
CA LYS A 122 -16.69 -17.96 -24.79
C LYS A 122 -17.84 -18.94 -24.55
N VAL A 123 -18.71 -18.59 -23.62
CA VAL A 123 -19.96 -19.33 -23.42
C VAL A 123 -20.94 -18.73 -24.43
N GLN A 124 -21.24 -19.47 -25.50
CA GLN A 124 -22.37 -19.13 -26.35
C GLN A 124 -23.64 -19.28 -25.49
N GLN A 125 -24.22 -18.17 -25.04
CA GLN A 125 -25.58 -18.17 -24.53
C GLN A 125 -26.51 -18.45 -25.72
N GLY A 126 -26.70 -19.74 -26.02
CA GLY A 126 -27.54 -20.22 -27.11
C GLY A 126 -26.92 -21.45 -27.78
N LYS A 127 -27.57 -22.61 -27.60
CA LYS A 127 -27.24 -23.94 -28.17
C LYS A 127 -26.12 -24.75 -27.51
N SER A 128 -26.24 -25.09 -26.22
CA SER A 128 -25.79 -26.41 -25.71
C SER A 128 -26.44 -26.79 -24.37
N ARG A 129 -27.77 -26.64 -24.27
CA ARG A 129 -28.54 -27.20 -23.15
C ARG A 129 -29.65 -28.15 -23.61
N ALA A 130 -29.42 -28.85 -24.74
CA ALA A 130 -30.36 -29.83 -25.29
C ALA A 130 -29.75 -31.21 -25.62
N THR A 131 -28.43 -31.43 -25.47
CA THR A 131 -27.79 -32.71 -25.83
C THR A 131 -27.04 -33.42 -24.69
N ALA A 132 -27.24 -32.99 -23.44
CA ALA A 132 -26.65 -33.66 -22.27
C ALA A 132 -27.67 -34.42 -21.40
N ALA A 133 -28.93 -34.57 -21.86
CA ALA A 133 -30.00 -35.22 -21.10
C ALA A 133 -30.64 -36.44 -21.81
N SER A 134 -30.02 -36.99 -22.87
CA SER A 134 -30.56 -38.14 -23.61
C SER A 134 -29.63 -39.36 -23.72
N GLN A 135 -28.64 -39.48 -22.83
CA GLN A 135 -27.84 -40.72 -22.69
C GLN A 135 -27.77 -41.13 -21.23
N ARG A 136 -28.94 -41.46 -20.68
CA ARG A 136 -29.05 -42.25 -19.46
C ARG A 136 -30.40 -42.96 -19.51
N ASN A 137 -30.47 -44.00 -20.34
CA ASN A 137 -31.37 -45.17 -20.26
C ASN A 137 -31.41 -45.87 -21.61
N LYS A 138 -30.55 -46.88 -21.77
CA LYS A 138 -30.87 -48.24 -22.23
C LYS A 138 -29.61 -49.09 -22.10
#